data_AF-A0A2U2X624-F1
#
_entry.id   AF-A0A2U2X624-F1
#
_cell.length_a   1.000
_cell.length_b   1.000
_cell.length_c   1.000
_cell.angle_alpha   90.00
_cell.angle_beta   90.00
_cell.angle_gamma   90.00
#
_symmetry.space_group_name_H-M   'P 1'
#
loop_
_entity.id
_entity.type
_entity.pdbx_description
1 polymer ?
#
loop_
_entity_poly.entity_id
_entity_poly.type
_entity_poly.pdbx_seq_one_letter_code
_entity_poly.pdbx_strand_id
1 'polypeptide(L)'
;MFWKTENKLESKKEFFSKVEKHFTDLSVSKIPENTLNELSEYISNLIYKYYKDCWKKYPKSRKRYSELKIEDLDNLFYQHRIFDFLKSKTETNFIEFTCQLLGLNETEFIEFEKRKNQFENM
;
A
#
# COMPACT_ATOMS: atom_id res chain seq x y z
N MET A 1 -4.07 -7.39 35.99
CA MET A 1 -3.26 -6.29 35.43
C MET A 1 -3.41 -6.31 33.91
N PHE A 2 -4.19 -5.39 33.34
CA PHE A 2 -4.17 -5.17 31.90
C PHE A 2 -2.88 -4.42 31.57
N TRP A 3 -1.93 -5.11 30.96
CA TRP A 3 -0.72 -4.49 30.43
C TRP A 3 -1.15 -3.37 29.49
N LYS A 4 -0.85 -2.12 29.86
CA LYS A 4 -1.08 -0.96 28.99
C LYS A 4 -0.15 -1.13 27.79
N THR A 5 -0.66 -1.66 26.68
CA THR A 5 0.08 -1.64 25.42
C THR A 5 0.30 -0.18 25.05
N GLU A 6 1.54 0.27 25.15
CA GLU A 6 1.93 1.60 24.68
C GLU A 6 1.76 1.68 23.17
N ASN A 7 1.23 2.81 22.71
CA ASN A 7 1.10 3.06 21.28
C ASN A 7 2.47 3.50 20.75
N LYS A 8 3.20 2.57 20.14
CA LYS A 8 4.52 2.78 19.54
C LYS A 8 4.45 3.08 18.04
N LEU A 9 3.29 3.53 17.56
CA LEU A 9 3.11 3.84 16.16
C LEU A 9 4.12 4.92 15.77
N GLU A 10 5.01 4.59 14.84
CA GLU A 10 5.93 5.55 14.25
C GLU A 10 5.18 6.71 13.61
N SER A 11 5.87 7.81 13.34
CA SER A 11 5.25 8.95 12.67
C SER A 11 4.85 8.58 11.24
N LYS A 12 3.78 9.20 10.73
CA LYS A 12 3.38 9.05 9.32
C LYS A 12 4.56 9.38 8.38
N LYS A 13 5.39 10.36 8.74
CA LYS A 13 6.55 10.78 7.94
C LYS A 13 7.60 9.65 7.83
N GLU A 14 7.92 8.99 8.94
CA GLU A 14 8.85 7.85 8.93
C GLU A 14 8.30 6.69 8.10
N PHE A 15 7.01 6.38 8.25
CA PHE A 15 6.40 5.33 7.46
C PHE A 15 6.31 5.68 5.97
N PHE A 16 5.99 6.94 5.63
CA PHE A 16 6.05 7.44 4.26
C PHE A 16 7.43 7.18 3.64
N SER A 17 8.52 7.52 4.34
CA SER A 17 9.87 7.28 3.82
C SER A 17 10.18 5.80 3.60
N LYS A 18 9.61 4.89 4.41
CA LYS A 18 9.73 3.44 4.18
C LYS A 18 9.00 2.99 2.91
N VAL A 19 7.77 3.48 2.71
CA VAL A 19 6.96 3.19 1.52
C VAL A 19 7.62 3.76 0.26
N GLU A 20 8.07 5.00 0.30
CA GLU A 20 8.77 5.66 -0.81
C GLU A 20 10.04 4.92 -1.20
N LYS A 21 10.87 4.55 -0.21
CA LYS A 21 12.06 3.73 -0.45
C LYS A 21 11.69 2.39 -1.09
N HIS A 22 10.68 1.70 -0.55
CA HIS A 22 10.24 0.41 -1.07
C HIS A 22 9.81 0.49 -2.54
N PHE A 23 8.99 1.47 -2.92
CA PHE A 23 8.60 1.63 -4.33
C PHE A 23 9.75 2.10 -5.21
N THR A 24 10.65 2.94 -4.70
CA THR A 24 11.85 3.37 -5.43
C THR A 24 12.73 2.16 -5.77
N ASP A 25 12.99 1.28 -4.80
CA ASP A 25 13.79 0.07 -4.98
C ASP A 25 13.18 -0.88 -6.03
N LEU A 26 11.84 -0.98 -6.09
CA LEU A 26 11.13 -1.78 -7.10
C LEU A 26 11.11 -1.12 -8.49
N SER A 27 11.06 0.22 -8.53
CA SER A 27 10.84 0.98 -9.77
C SER A 27 12.07 1.06 -10.69
N VAL A 28 13.28 0.72 -10.22
CA VAL A 28 14.54 0.79 -10.99
C VAL A 28 14.61 2.06 -11.88
N SER A 29 14.15 3.21 -11.34
CA SER A 29 14.08 4.52 -12.01
C SER A 29 13.20 4.62 -13.28
N LYS A 30 12.32 3.65 -13.53
CA LYS A 30 11.37 3.69 -14.66
C LYS A 30 10.09 4.49 -14.38
N ILE A 31 9.73 4.61 -13.11
CA ILE A 31 8.53 5.34 -12.68
C ILE A 31 8.95 6.77 -12.32
N PRO A 32 8.26 7.81 -12.85
CA PRO A 32 8.58 9.19 -12.49
C PRO A 32 8.56 9.42 -10.99
N GLU A 33 9.57 10.12 -10.46
CA GLU A 33 9.70 10.39 -9.02
C GLU A 33 8.44 11.03 -8.43
N ASN A 34 7.84 11.99 -9.14
CA ASN A 34 6.60 12.62 -8.69
C ASN A 34 5.45 11.61 -8.56
N THR A 35 5.34 10.64 -9.48
CA THR A 35 4.33 9.58 -9.39
C THR A 35 4.58 8.65 -8.20
N LEU A 36 5.84 8.30 -7.94
CA LEU A 36 6.22 7.48 -6.77
C LEU A 36 5.94 8.21 -5.45
N ASN A 37 6.28 9.50 -5.38
CA ASN A 37 6.06 10.32 -4.20
C ASN A 37 4.56 10.44 -3.89
N GLU A 38 3.73 10.79 -4.88
CA GLU A 38 2.28 10.87 -4.73
C GLU A 38 1.65 9.51 -4.34
N LEU A 39 2.11 8.41 -4.96
CA LEU A 39 1.65 7.06 -4.61
C LEU A 39 2.04 6.69 -3.17
N SER A 40 3.26 7.00 -2.77
CA SER A 40 3.78 6.72 -1.43
C SER A 40 3.01 7.51 -0.37
N GLU A 41 2.69 8.77 -0.65
CA GLU A 41 1.84 9.58 0.22
C GLU A 41 0.42 8.99 0.30
N TYR A 42 -0.16 8.62 -0.83
CA TYR A 42 -1.50 8.03 -0.88
C TYR A 42 -1.58 6.74 -0.05
N ILE A 43 -0.66 5.80 -0.26
CA ILE A 43 -0.67 4.50 0.43
C ILE A 43 -0.32 4.64 1.92
N SER A 44 0.69 5.44 2.26
CA SER A 44 1.04 5.67 3.66
C SER A 44 -0.12 6.31 4.44
N ASN A 45 -0.88 7.23 3.83
CA ASN A 45 -2.10 7.79 4.41
C ASN A 45 -3.16 6.72 4.70
N LEU A 46 -3.42 5.83 3.73
CA LEU A 46 -4.42 4.78 3.87
C LEU A 46 -4.07 3.82 5.01
N ILE A 47 -2.84 3.30 5.02
CA ILE A 47 -2.38 2.36 6.05
C ILE A 47 -2.39 3.05 7.42
N TYR A 48 -1.82 4.26 7.53
CA TYR A 48 -1.76 4.99 8.80
C TYR A 48 -3.16 5.24 9.38
N LYS A 49 -4.10 5.66 8.54
CA LYS A 49 -5.50 5.85 8.94
C LYS A 49 -6.12 4.54 9.42
N TYR A 50 -5.96 3.46 8.66
CA TYR A 50 -6.47 2.13 9.03
C TYR A 50 -5.94 1.68 10.39
N TYR A 51 -4.65 1.81 10.64
CA TYR A 51 -4.03 1.46 11.93
C TYR A 51 -4.58 2.29 13.09
N LYS A 52 -4.71 3.61 12.89
CA LYS A 52 -5.26 4.52 13.90
C LYS A 52 -6.71 4.18 14.24
N ASP A 53 -7.52 3.85 13.24
CA ASP A 53 -8.93 3.51 13.42
C ASP A 53 -9.09 2.14 14.11
N CYS A 54 -8.30 1.15 13.69
CA CYS A 54 -8.24 -0.16 14.31
C CYS A 54 -7.76 -0.14 15.76
N TRP A 55 -6.74 0.66 16.10
CA TRP A 55 -6.27 0.83 17.47
C TRP A 55 -7.37 1.32 18.42
N LYS A 56 -8.21 2.25 17.94
CA LYS A 56 -9.36 2.78 18.68
C LYS A 56 -10.48 1.74 18.78
N LYS A 57 -10.82 1.09 17.67
CA LYS A 57 -11.98 0.19 17.56
C LYS A 57 -11.75 -1.17 18.24
N TYR A 58 -10.52 -1.67 18.25
CA TYR A 58 -10.20 -3.03 18.68
C TYR A 58 -9.18 -3.07 19.83
N PRO A 59 -9.58 -2.78 21.09
CA PRO A 59 -8.68 -2.77 22.25
C PRO A 59 -7.89 -4.06 22.45
N LYS A 60 -8.50 -5.23 22.15
CA LYS A 60 -7.87 -6.56 22.28
C LYS A 60 -6.76 -6.80 21.26
N SER A 61 -6.75 -6.04 20.16
CA SER A 61 -5.79 -6.20 19.05
C SER A 61 -4.79 -5.06 18.97
N ARG A 62 -4.70 -4.22 20.01
CA ARG A 62 -3.79 -3.06 20.05
C ARG A 62 -2.35 -3.42 19.69
N LYS A 63 -1.82 -4.55 20.19
CA LYS A 63 -0.48 -5.03 19.84
C LYS A 63 -0.25 -5.21 18.33
N ARG A 64 -1.26 -5.59 17.54
CA ARG A 64 -1.15 -5.67 16.07
C ARG A 64 -1.05 -4.28 15.45
N TYR A 65 -1.78 -3.31 16.00
CA TYR A 65 -1.92 -1.98 15.44
C TYR A 65 -0.99 -0.93 16.10
N SER A 66 -0.04 -1.36 16.93
CA SER A 66 1.01 -0.49 17.50
C SER A 66 2.20 -0.26 16.58
N GLU A 67 2.29 -0.97 15.45
CA GLU A 67 3.47 -0.96 14.58
C GLU A 67 3.04 -1.10 13.13
N LEU A 68 3.36 -0.10 12.30
CA LEU A 68 3.08 -0.13 10.86
C LEU A 68 3.97 -1.16 10.18
N LYS A 69 3.43 -1.83 9.15
CA LYS A 69 4.08 -2.93 8.47
C LYS A 69 4.16 -2.66 6.99
N ILE A 70 5.35 -2.77 6.43
CA ILE A 70 5.53 -2.63 4.97
C ILE A 70 4.91 -3.82 4.24
N GLU A 71 4.86 -4.97 4.89
CA GLU A 71 4.26 -6.21 4.39
C GLU A 71 2.74 -6.07 4.18
N ASP A 72 2.09 -5.04 4.74
CA ASP A 72 0.69 -4.77 4.41
C ASP A 72 0.53 -4.37 2.94
N LEU A 73 1.58 -3.91 2.24
CA LEU A 73 1.55 -3.65 0.80
C LEU A 73 1.25 -4.91 -0.03
N ASP A 74 1.56 -6.10 0.49
CA ASP A 74 1.26 -7.39 -0.14
C ASP A 74 -0.23 -7.78 -0.02
N ASN A 75 -1.00 -7.06 0.79
CA ASN A 75 -2.43 -7.31 0.91
C ASN A 75 -3.16 -6.84 -0.35
N LEU A 76 -4.01 -7.72 -0.90
CA LEU A 76 -4.83 -7.48 -2.09
C LEU A 76 -5.55 -6.12 -2.08
N PHE A 77 -6.03 -5.66 -0.93
CA PHE A 77 -6.66 -4.36 -0.81
C PHE A 77 -5.71 -3.23 -1.25
N TYR A 78 -4.49 -3.18 -0.73
CA TYR A 78 -3.54 -2.12 -1.07
C TYR A 78 -2.98 -2.30 -2.48
N GLN A 79 -2.78 -3.54 -2.95
CA GLN A 79 -2.42 -3.81 -4.35
C GLN A 79 -3.47 -3.27 -5.33
N HIS A 80 -4.77 -3.47 -5.04
CA HIS A 80 -5.85 -2.86 -5.84
C HIS A 80 -5.81 -1.33 -5.79
N ARG A 81 -5.49 -0.74 -4.63
CA ARG A 81 -5.35 0.74 -4.50
C ARG A 81 -4.17 1.28 -5.29
N ILE A 82 -3.05 0.56 -5.34
CA ILE A 82 -1.89 0.90 -6.17
C ILE A 82 -2.29 0.88 -7.65
N PHE A 83 -2.96 -0.20 -8.09
CA PHE A 83 -3.48 -0.30 -9.46
C PHE A 83 -4.40 0.87 -9.83
N ASP A 84 -5.40 1.17 -9.00
CA ASP A 84 -6.36 2.24 -9.25
C ASP A 84 -5.67 3.61 -9.34
N PHE A 85 -4.72 3.85 -8.43
CA PHE A 85 -3.93 5.07 -8.42
C PHE A 85 -3.15 5.23 -9.73
N LEU A 86 -2.39 4.21 -10.14
CA LEU A 86 -1.58 4.25 -11.36
C LEU A 86 -2.45 4.42 -12.61
N LYS A 87 -3.56 3.68 -12.70
CA LYS A 87 -4.53 3.77 -13.81
C LYS A 87 -5.15 5.17 -13.91
N SER A 88 -5.39 5.84 -12.78
CA SER A 88 -5.95 7.20 -12.76
C SER A 88 -4.94 8.29 -13.15
N LYS A 89 -3.63 8.02 -13.02
CA LYS A 89 -2.55 9.00 -13.21
C LYS A 89 -1.82 8.86 -14.54
N THR A 90 -1.83 7.68 -15.14
CA THR A 90 -0.98 7.36 -16.30
C THR A 90 -1.81 6.71 -17.40
N GLU A 91 -2.10 7.46 -18.47
CA GLU A 91 -2.95 6.98 -19.57
C GLU A 91 -2.31 5.85 -20.39
N THR A 92 -0.97 5.74 -20.40
CA THR A 92 -0.26 4.83 -21.32
C THR A 92 0.64 3.78 -20.65
N ASN A 93 1.17 4.03 -19.45
CA ASN A 93 2.21 3.16 -18.84
C ASN A 93 1.76 2.47 -17.54
N PHE A 94 0.50 2.60 -17.13
CA PHE A 94 0.05 2.07 -15.84
C PHE A 94 0.23 0.55 -15.71
N ILE A 95 0.14 -0.19 -16.82
CA ILE A 95 0.35 -1.65 -16.84
C ILE A 95 1.79 -1.97 -16.46
N GLU A 96 2.78 -1.36 -17.13
CA GLU A 96 4.20 -1.59 -16.83
C GLU A 96 4.52 -1.21 -15.38
N PHE A 97 4.02 -0.06 -14.93
CA PHE A 97 4.24 0.41 -13.56
C PHE A 97 3.60 -0.50 -12.51
N THR A 98 2.40 -1.02 -12.79
CA THR A 98 1.73 -1.97 -11.91
C THR A 98 2.51 -3.28 -11.83
N CYS A 99 2.87 -3.85 -12.98
CA CYS A 99 3.66 -5.08 -13.05
C CYS A 99 4.95 -4.94 -12.27
N GLN A 100 5.64 -3.81 -12.43
CA GLN A 100 6.88 -3.55 -11.73
C GLN A 100 6.70 -3.42 -10.20
N LEU A 101 5.75 -2.60 -9.74
CA LEU A 101 5.55 -2.38 -8.30
C LEU A 101 4.93 -3.58 -7.58
N LEU A 102 4.18 -4.43 -8.29
CA LEU A 102 3.54 -5.61 -7.72
C LEU A 102 4.30 -6.91 -8.01
N GLY A 103 5.43 -6.83 -8.72
CA GLY A 103 6.25 -8.00 -9.08
C GLY A 103 5.53 -9.00 -9.99
N LEU A 104 4.65 -8.50 -10.88
CA LEU A 104 3.86 -9.32 -11.79
C LEU A 104 4.51 -9.39 -13.18
N ASN A 105 4.41 -10.55 -13.82
CA ASN A 105 4.54 -10.65 -15.28
C ASN A 105 3.21 -10.35 -15.99
N GLU A 106 3.22 -10.32 -17.33
CA GLU A 106 2.05 -9.99 -18.14
C GLU A 106 0.85 -10.95 -17.91
N THR A 107 1.11 -12.25 -17.78
CA THR A 107 0.05 -13.24 -17.53
C THR A 107 -0.54 -13.07 -16.13
N GLU A 108 0.31 -12.82 -15.14
CA GLU A 108 -0.11 -12.54 -13.76
C GLU A 108 -0.90 -11.24 -13.64
N PHE A 109 -0.55 -10.22 -14.44
CA PHE A 109 -1.29 -8.97 -14.53
C PHE A 109 -2.71 -9.18 -15.06
N ILE A 110 -2.87 -9.94 -16.14
CA ILE A 110 -4.19 -10.25 -16.71
C ILE A 110 -5.05 -10.97 -15.66
N GLU A 111 -4.47 -11.92 -14.93
CA GLU A 111 -5.20 -12.64 -13.88
C GLU A 111 -5.50 -11.76 -12.66
N PHE A 112 -4.58 -10.87 -12.29
CA PHE A 112 -4.81 -9.86 -11.27
C PHE A 112 -5.99 -8.94 -11.63
N GLU A 113 -6.02 -8.41 -12.86
CA GLU A 113 -7.08 -7.52 -13.33
C GLU A 113 -8.44 -8.23 -13.36
N LYS A 114 -8.50 -9.50 -13.82
CA LYS A 114 -9.72 -10.32 -13.76
C LYS A 114 -10.23 -10.49 -12.32
N ARG A 115 -9.35 -10.86 -11.39
CA ARG A 115 -9.72 -11.04 -9.97
C ARG A 115 -10.21 -9.75 -9.34
N LYS A 116 -9.57 -8.61 -9.64
CA LYS A 116 -10.03 -7.29 -9.20
C LYS A 116 -11.42 -6.97 -9.75
N ASN A 117 -11.65 -7.15 -11.05
CA ASN A 117 -12.94 -6.90 -11.69
C ASN A 117 -14.05 -7.79 -11.10
N GLN A 118 -13.74 -9.06 -10.77
CA GLN A 118 -14.69 -9.92 -10.07
C GLN A 118 -15.02 -9.39 -8.68
N PHE A 119 -14.01 -8.99 -7.89
CA PHE A 119 -14.21 -8.44 -6.55
C PHE A 119 -15.06 -7.17 -6.53
N GLU A 120 -14.96 -6.30 -7.53
CA GLU A 120 -15.72 -5.04 -7.62
C GLU A 120 -17.16 -5.21 -8.09
N ASN A 121 -17.45 -6.29 -8.81
CA ASN A 121 -18.78 -6.59 -9.36
C ASN A 121 -19.52 -7.69 -8.55
N MET A 122 -19.00 -8.07 -7.37
CA MET A 122 -19.67 -8.94 -6.39
C MET A 122 -20.54 -8.12 -5.43
#